data_AF-A0A2I0NBW2-F1
#
_entry.id   AF-A0A2I0NBW2-F1
#
_cell.length_a   1.000
_cell.length_b   1.000
_cell.length_c   1.000
_cell.angle_alpha   90.00
_cell.angle_beta   90.00
_cell.angle_gamma   90.00
#
_symmetry.space_group_name_H-M   'P 1'
#
loop_
_entity.id
_entity.type
_entity.pdbx_description
1 polymer ?
#
loop_
_entity_poly.entity_id
_entity_poly.type
_entity_poly.pdbx_seq_one_letter_code
_entity_poly.pdbx_strand_id
1 'polypeptide(L)'
;VQAGYSLTLDGFTPFDGAGGFIDLILKSGYFVEWEKLSREQSRYKPVAYERLIIETRHLNVNPALFPKIYSYDKEGNKVLVYSLMNADREAISQKGYAHYYSDTQYFDLGHAKNFYCPAMELSGTKGNDLVISREDYIKFFGSDVSLQNLSRGQLYIVAGESVGAPGR
;
A
#
# COMPACT_ATOMS: atom_id res chain seq x y z
N VAL A 1 41.90 23.66 4.47
CA VAL A 1 40.60 24.30 4.18
C VAL A 1 39.72 23.24 3.53
N GLN A 2 38.78 22.66 4.28
CA GLN A 2 37.76 21.75 3.76
C GLN A 2 36.79 22.55 2.88
N ALA A 3 36.68 22.22 1.61
CA ALA A 3 35.56 22.65 0.78
C ALA A 3 34.43 21.62 0.97
N GLY A 4 33.53 21.91 1.91
CA GLY A 4 32.24 21.24 1.99
C GLY A 4 31.38 21.71 0.82
N TYR A 5 31.04 20.80 -0.09
CA TYR A 5 30.02 21.06 -1.09
C TYR A 5 28.65 20.97 -0.41
N SER A 6 28.02 22.12 -0.22
CA SER A 6 26.59 22.23 0.06
C SER A 6 25.84 22.04 -1.26
N LEU A 7 25.10 20.93 -1.38
CA LEU A 7 24.06 20.77 -2.39
C LEU A 7 22.77 21.36 -1.81
N THR A 8 22.56 22.66 -1.98
CA THR A 8 21.21 23.24 -1.94
C THR A 8 20.54 22.90 -3.27
N LEU A 9 19.83 21.77 -3.29
CA LEU A 9 18.91 21.40 -4.36
C LEU A 9 17.52 21.88 -3.94
N ASP A 10 17.14 23.09 -4.38
CA ASP A 10 15.73 23.53 -4.43
C ASP A 10 15.00 22.79 -5.57
N GLY A 11 15.05 21.45 -5.54
CA GLY A 11 14.44 20.58 -6.52
C GLY A 11 13.46 19.66 -5.82
N PHE A 12 12.17 19.98 -5.87
CA PHE A 12 11.13 19.01 -5.53
C PHE A 12 11.16 17.90 -6.57
N THR A 13 11.74 16.74 -6.26
CA THR A 13 11.50 15.52 -7.02
C THR A 13 10.08 15.06 -6.68
N PRO A 14 9.18 14.94 -7.67
CA PRO A 14 7.86 14.38 -7.42
C PRO A 14 8.01 12.95 -6.89
N PHE A 15 7.15 12.58 -5.95
CA PHE A 15 7.23 11.27 -5.31
C PHE A 15 6.90 10.14 -6.30
N ASP A 16 5.89 10.36 -7.12
CA ASP A 16 5.42 9.51 -8.23
C ASP A 16 5.67 10.17 -9.60
N GLY A 17 5.34 9.46 -10.68
CA GLY A 17 5.52 9.92 -12.06
C GLY A 17 6.86 9.52 -12.69
N ALA A 18 6.96 9.68 -14.01
CA ALA A 18 8.19 9.37 -14.74
C ALA A 18 9.35 10.28 -14.27
N GLY A 19 10.44 9.68 -13.78
CA GLY A 19 11.55 10.40 -13.15
C GLY A 19 11.34 10.76 -11.67
N GLY A 20 10.21 10.38 -11.07
CA GLY A 20 9.93 10.52 -9.65
C GLY A 20 10.69 9.52 -8.77
N PHE A 21 10.64 9.71 -7.45
CA PHE A 21 11.41 8.90 -6.49
C PHE A 21 11.07 7.40 -6.57
N ILE A 22 9.79 7.06 -6.73
CA ILE A 22 9.35 5.66 -6.92
C ILE A 22 9.92 5.08 -8.22
N ASP A 23 9.84 5.80 -9.34
CA ASP A 23 10.38 5.35 -10.62
C ASP A 23 11.90 5.11 -10.55
N LEU A 24 12.64 5.98 -9.84
CA LEU A 24 14.08 5.81 -9.60
C LEU A 24 14.39 4.55 -8.78
N ILE A 25 13.63 4.28 -7.71
CA ILE A 25 13.80 3.05 -6.92
C ILE A 25 13.52 1.83 -7.79
N LEU A 26 12.42 1.82 -8.54
CA LEU A 26 12.05 0.70 -9.41
C LEU A 26 13.07 0.47 -10.54
N LYS A 27 13.72 1.54 -11.04
CA LYS A 27 14.78 1.48 -12.06
C LYS A 27 16.15 1.09 -11.53
N SER A 28 16.41 1.27 -10.24
CA SER A 28 17.70 0.94 -9.62
C SER A 28 18.07 -0.56 -9.71
N GLY A 29 17.16 -1.42 -10.14
CA GLY A 29 17.46 -2.82 -10.41
C GLY A 29 17.67 -3.65 -9.14
N TYR A 30 17.26 -3.15 -7.97
CA TYR A 30 17.08 -4.00 -6.79
C TYR A 30 16.06 -5.09 -7.15
N PHE A 31 16.60 -6.29 -7.37
CA PHE A 31 15.90 -7.46 -7.89
C PHE A 31 14.68 -7.78 -7.04
N VAL A 32 13.52 -7.66 -7.66
CA VAL A 32 12.27 -8.20 -7.14
C VAL A 32 11.81 -9.18 -8.21
N GLU A 33 11.84 -10.48 -7.92
CA GLU A 33 11.13 -11.44 -8.76
C GLU A 33 9.65 -11.10 -8.67
N TRP A 34 9.05 -10.75 -9.81
CA TRP A 34 7.66 -10.32 -9.85
C TRP A 34 6.76 -11.54 -9.82
N GLU A 35 5.83 -11.54 -8.86
CA GLU A 35 4.89 -12.63 -8.64
C GLU A 35 3.48 -12.14 -8.92
N LYS A 36 2.79 -12.79 -9.85
CA LYS A 36 1.38 -12.49 -10.11
C LYS A 36 0.54 -12.85 -8.89
N LEU A 37 -0.33 -11.93 -8.45
CA LEU A 37 -1.33 -12.25 -7.43
C LEU A 37 -2.23 -13.38 -7.92
N SER A 38 -2.36 -14.41 -7.07
CA SER A 38 -3.28 -15.50 -7.28
C SER A 38 -4.56 -15.29 -6.49
N ARG A 39 -5.68 -15.61 -7.12
CA ARG A 39 -7.00 -15.58 -6.49
C ARG A 39 -7.10 -16.55 -5.33
N GLU A 40 -7.66 -16.08 -4.22
CA GLU A 40 -8.00 -16.92 -3.08
C GLU A 40 -9.22 -17.81 -3.41
N GLN A 41 -9.03 -19.12 -3.23
CA GLN A 41 -10.05 -20.12 -3.54
C GLN A 41 -10.95 -20.34 -2.33
N SER A 42 -12.19 -19.84 -2.41
CA SER A 42 -13.17 -19.98 -1.33
C SER A 42 -14.59 -20.18 -1.86
N ARG A 43 -15.52 -20.48 -0.95
CA ARG A 43 -16.96 -20.53 -1.25
C ARG A 43 -17.61 -19.15 -1.33
N TYR A 44 -16.87 -18.08 -0.99
CA TYR A 44 -17.39 -16.72 -1.05
C TYR A 44 -17.58 -16.31 -2.52
N LYS A 45 -18.72 -15.72 -2.84
CA LYS A 45 -19.00 -15.24 -4.20
C LYS A 45 -18.13 -14.01 -4.47
N PRO A 46 -17.21 -14.05 -5.44
CA PRO A 46 -16.33 -12.92 -5.73
C PRO A 46 -17.10 -11.66 -6.07
N VAL A 47 -16.59 -10.54 -5.57
CA VAL A 47 -17.03 -9.21 -5.95
C VAL A 47 -15.83 -8.46 -6.50
N ALA A 48 -15.96 -7.90 -7.70
CA ALA A 48 -14.95 -7.01 -8.26
C ALA A 48 -15.01 -5.66 -7.55
N TYR A 49 -13.88 -5.25 -6.98
CA TYR A 49 -13.66 -3.96 -6.37
C TYR A 49 -12.59 -3.19 -7.15
N GLU A 50 -12.71 -1.87 -7.13
CA GLU A 50 -11.78 -0.97 -7.80
C GLU A 50 -10.63 -0.56 -6.89
N ARG A 51 -10.86 -0.54 -5.57
CA ARG A 51 -9.88 -0.08 -4.57
C ARG A 51 -9.96 -0.92 -3.30
N LEU A 52 -8.79 -1.20 -2.73
CA LEU A 52 -8.66 -1.69 -1.36
C LEU A 52 -8.40 -0.51 -0.43
N ILE A 53 -9.26 -0.34 0.57
CA ILE A 53 -9.14 0.72 1.56
C ILE A 53 -8.97 0.08 2.93
N ILE A 54 -7.79 0.28 3.51
CA ILE A 54 -7.45 -0.25 4.82
C ILE A 54 -7.54 0.85 5.87
N GLU A 55 -8.43 0.64 6.82
CA GLU A 55 -8.66 1.52 7.95
C GLU A 55 -7.64 1.23 9.06
N THR A 56 -6.80 2.21 9.37
CA THR A 56 -5.70 2.07 10.33
C THR A 56 -5.72 3.14 11.42
N ARG A 57 -6.75 3.99 11.52
CA ARG A 57 -6.79 5.13 12.48
C ARG A 57 -6.65 4.74 13.94
N HIS A 58 -7.07 3.53 14.28
CA HIS A 58 -6.92 2.97 15.63
C HIS A 58 -5.51 2.40 15.89
N LEU A 59 -4.62 2.48 14.90
CA LEU A 59 -3.23 2.03 14.93
C LEU A 59 -2.30 3.20 14.60
N ASN A 60 -1.13 3.24 15.23
CA ASN A 60 -0.10 4.23 14.93
C ASN A 60 0.74 3.78 13.73
N VAL A 61 0.12 3.71 12.54
CA VAL A 61 0.82 3.28 11.32
C VAL A 61 1.84 4.34 10.91
N ASN A 62 3.06 3.89 10.61
CA ASN A 62 4.06 4.73 9.97
C ASN A 62 3.94 4.60 8.44
N PRO A 63 3.69 5.71 7.70
CA PRO A 63 3.67 5.66 6.25
C PRO A 63 4.97 5.11 5.67
N ALA A 64 4.85 4.27 4.64
CA ALA A 64 5.98 3.69 3.94
C ALA A 64 5.76 3.68 2.43
N LEU A 65 6.85 3.63 1.65
CA LEU A 65 6.77 3.58 0.19
C LEU A 65 6.11 2.28 -0.30
N PHE A 66 6.45 1.17 0.34
CA PHE A 66 6.08 -0.18 -0.05
C PHE A 66 5.57 -1.00 1.14
N PRO A 67 4.44 -0.59 1.77
CA PRO A 67 3.84 -1.39 2.83
C PRO A 67 3.45 -2.79 2.32
N LYS A 68 3.61 -3.79 3.18
CA LYS A 68 3.12 -5.15 2.92
C LYS A 68 1.77 -5.36 3.59
N ILE A 69 0.98 -6.26 3.02
CA ILE A 69 -0.26 -6.72 3.62
C ILE A 69 -0.10 -8.19 3.96
N TYR A 70 -0.44 -8.53 5.20
CA TYR A 70 -0.52 -9.88 5.69
C TYR A 70 -1.98 -10.24 6.02
N SER A 71 -2.27 -11.52 6.05
CA SER A 71 -3.49 -12.06 6.65
C SER A 71 -3.15 -13.30 7.47
N TYR A 72 -4.18 -14.05 7.88
CA TYR A 72 -4.03 -15.29 8.61
C TYR A 72 -4.48 -16.48 7.76
N ASP A 73 -3.75 -17.59 7.83
CA ASP A 73 -4.17 -18.87 7.25
C ASP A 73 -5.25 -19.57 8.12
N LYS A 74 -5.55 -20.86 7.86
CA LYS A 74 -6.60 -21.55 8.63
C LYS A 74 -6.16 -21.94 10.03
N GLU A 75 -4.86 -22.06 10.20
CA GLU A 75 -4.16 -22.46 11.39
C GLU A 75 -3.84 -21.25 12.30
N GLY A 76 -4.07 -20.03 11.81
CA GLY A 76 -3.84 -18.78 12.53
C GLY A 76 -2.43 -18.22 12.35
N ASN A 77 -1.66 -18.73 11.39
CA ASN A 77 -0.33 -18.20 11.08
C ASN A 77 -0.45 -16.99 10.15
N LYS A 78 0.41 -16.00 10.41
CA LYS A 78 0.51 -14.81 9.57
C LYS A 78 1.15 -15.15 8.23
N VAL A 79 0.46 -14.83 7.14
CA VAL A 79 0.90 -15.07 5.76
C VAL A 79 0.97 -13.77 4.98
N LEU A 80 2.02 -13.58 4.17
CA LEU A 80 2.15 -12.43 3.29
C LEU A 80 1.19 -12.59 2.10
N VAL A 81 0.32 -11.61 1.88
CA VAL A 81 -0.69 -11.67 0.80
C VAL A 81 -0.50 -10.60 -0.26
N TYR A 82 0.22 -9.52 0.05
CA TYR A 82 0.58 -8.49 -0.93
C TYR A 82 1.88 -7.79 -0.54
N SER A 83 2.73 -7.56 -1.54
CA SER A 83 3.98 -6.82 -1.40
C SER A 83 4.34 -6.14 -2.73
N LEU A 84 5.46 -5.41 -2.74
CA LEU A 84 5.99 -4.84 -3.98
C LEU A 84 6.17 -5.88 -5.08
N MET A 85 6.48 -7.15 -4.77
CA MET A 85 6.63 -8.24 -5.75
C MET A 85 5.39 -8.43 -6.64
N ASN A 86 4.24 -7.99 -6.15
CA ASN A 86 2.95 -8.21 -6.77
C ASN A 86 2.47 -7.03 -7.62
N ALA A 87 3.22 -5.93 -7.65
CA ALA A 87 2.80 -4.71 -8.31
C ALA A 87 3.15 -4.69 -9.80
N ASP A 88 2.29 -4.04 -10.59
CA ASP A 88 2.58 -3.65 -11.97
C ASP A 88 3.48 -2.42 -11.94
N ARG A 89 4.77 -2.66 -12.23
CA ARG A 89 5.83 -1.65 -12.19
C ARG A 89 5.50 -0.40 -13.00
N GLU A 90 4.94 -0.55 -14.19
CA GLU A 90 4.63 0.61 -15.04
C GLU A 90 3.53 1.44 -14.39
N ALA A 91 2.46 0.79 -13.93
CA ALA A 91 1.35 1.47 -13.29
C ALA A 91 1.77 2.20 -12.00
N ILE A 92 2.53 1.52 -11.11
CA ILE A 92 2.92 2.12 -9.82
C ILE A 92 4.01 3.19 -9.97
N SER A 93 4.82 3.14 -11.03
CA SER A 93 5.79 4.22 -11.31
C SER A 93 5.08 5.54 -11.64
N GLN A 94 3.91 5.47 -12.27
CA GLN A 94 3.14 6.64 -12.69
C GLN A 94 2.20 7.15 -11.59
N LYS A 95 1.61 6.25 -10.81
CA LYS A 95 0.52 6.57 -9.88
C LYS A 95 0.87 6.38 -8.40
N GLY A 96 2.02 5.80 -8.09
CA GLY A 96 2.37 5.36 -6.74
C GLY A 96 1.89 3.94 -6.42
N TYR A 97 2.44 3.37 -5.35
CA TYR A 97 2.17 2.00 -4.90
C TYR A 97 1.03 1.93 -3.86
N ALA A 98 0.99 2.89 -2.94
CA ALA A 98 -0.04 3.04 -1.92
C ALA A 98 -0.27 4.52 -1.64
N HIS A 99 -1.51 4.88 -1.33
CA HIS A 99 -1.91 6.25 -1.05
C HIS A 99 -2.34 6.39 0.41
N TYR A 100 -1.71 7.31 1.13
CA TYR A 100 -2.04 7.58 2.53
C TYR A 100 -2.96 8.80 2.61
N TYR A 101 -4.05 8.65 3.34
CA TYR A 101 -5.03 9.71 3.59
C TYR A 101 -5.15 9.95 5.10
N SER A 102 -5.23 11.22 5.48
CA SER A 102 -5.67 11.63 6.82
C SER A 102 -7.20 11.63 6.91
N ASP A 103 -7.71 11.74 8.14
CA ASP A 103 -9.14 11.86 8.44
C ASP A 103 -9.87 12.92 7.59
N THR A 104 -9.21 14.04 7.31
CA THR A 104 -9.80 15.16 6.57
C THR A 104 -9.83 14.95 5.05
N GLN A 105 -8.99 14.04 4.52
CA GLN A 105 -8.86 13.78 3.08
C GLN A 105 -9.65 12.55 2.61
N TYR A 106 -10.13 11.72 3.54
CA TYR A 106 -10.87 10.49 3.26
C TYR A 106 -12.18 10.71 2.47
N PHE A 107 -12.78 11.90 2.55
CA PHE A 107 -14.05 12.21 1.90
C PHE A 107 -13.99 12.28 0.36
N ASP A 108 -12.80 12.24 -0.24
CA ASP A 108 -12.61 12.47 -1.69
C ASP A 108 -12.42 11.19 -2.52
N LEU A 109 -12.83 10.03 -1.99
CA LEU A 109 -12.67 8.74 -2.66
C LEU A 109 -13.68 8.47 -3.81
N GLY A 110 -14.54 9.44 -4.14
CA GLY A 110 -15.41 9.41 -5.34
C GLY A 110 -16.38 8.23 -5.44
N HIS A 111 -16.91 8.01 -6.65
CA HIS A 111 -17.92 6.97 -6.96
C HIS A 111 -17.33 5.57 -7.23
N ALA A 112 -16.08 5.32 -6.84
CA ALA A 112 -15.43 4.05 -7.09
C ALA A 112 -16.03 2.93 -6.21
N LYS A 113 -16.02 1.70 -6.73
CA LYS A 113 -16.47 0.54 -5.96
C LYS A 113 -15.38 0.07 -5.00
N ASN A 114 -15.39 0.66 -3.82
CA ASN A 114 -14.37 0.45 -2.79
C ASN A 114 -14.68 -0.78 -1.92
N PHE A 115 -13.63 -1.50 -1.50
CA PHE A 115 -13.69 -2.45 -0.41
C PHE A 115 -13.02 -1.85 0.82
N TYR A 116 -13.75 -1.81 1.93
CA TYR A 116 -13.28 -1.26 3.20
C TYR A 116 -13.04 -2.40 4.20
N CYS A 117 -11.87 -2.42 4.81
CA CYS A 117 -11.59 -3.31 5.94
C CYS A 117 -10.65 -2.66 6.96
N PRO A 118 -10.81 -2.96 8.26
CA PRO A 118 -9.84 -2.55 9.27
C PRO A 118 -8.57 -3.39 9.18
N ALA A 119 -7.41 -2.76 9.39
CA ALA A 119 -6.24 -3.50 9.83
C ALA A 119 -6.48 -3.99 11.27
N MET A 120 -6.17 -5.25 11.54
CA MET A 120 -6.28 -5.86 12.86
C MET A 120 -5.08 -5.48 13.75
N GLU A 121 -3.90 -5.41 13.13
CA GLU A 121 -2.64 -5.09 13.80
C GLU A 121 -1.60 -4.63 12.76
N LEU A 122 -0.46 -4.15 13.27
CA LEU A 122 0.72 -3.82 12.46
C LEU A 122 1.71 -4.99 12.48
N SER A 123 2.49 -5.13 11.41
CA SER A 123 3.58 -6.10 11.31
C SER A 123 4.92 -5.41 11.06
N GLY A 124 6.01 -6.15 11.31
CA GLY A 124 7.38 -5.66 11.13
C GLY A 124 7.87 -4.70 12.22
N THR A 125 9.17 -4.40 12.20
CA THR A 125 9.83 -3.58 13.23
C THR A 125 9.56 -2.08 13.09
N LYS A 126 9.02 -1.65 11.95
CA LYS A 126 8.75 -0.24 11.65
C LYS A 126 7.28 0.14 11.77
N GLY A 127 6.38 -0.82 12.07
CA GLY A 127 4.95 -0.54 12.24
C GLY A 127 4.29 0.05 10.99
N ASN A 128 4.72 -0.41 9.82
CA ASN A 128 4.28 0.09 8.52
C ASN A 128 3.57 -0.96 7.67
N ASP A 129 3.74 -2.23 8.00
CA ASP A 129 3.04 -3.33 7.35
C ASP A 129 1.71 -3.61 8.06
N LEU A 130 0.70 -3.99 7.29
CA LEU A 130 -0.69 -4.10 7.74
C LEU A 130 -1.10 -5.57 7.81
N VAL A 131 -1.89 -5.93 8.81
CA VAL A 131 -2.49 -7.27 8.90
C VAL A 131 -4.00 -7.13 8.83
N ILE A 132 -4.64 -7.77 7.85
CA ILE A 132 -6.10 -7.78 7.70
C ILE A 132 -6.69 -9.11 8.16
N SER A 133 -7.97 -9.12 8.48
CA SER A 133 -8.67 -10.35 8.83
C SER A 133 -8.65 -11.37 7.68
N ARG A 134 -8.69 -12.65 8.01
CA ARG A 134 -8.80 -13.72 7.00
C ARG A 134 -10.09 -13.61 6.18
N GLU A 135 -11.16 -13.16 6.81
CA GLU A 135 -12.44 -12.96 6.14
C GLU A 135 -12.33 -11.87 5.06
N ASP A 136 -11.70 -10.74 5.38
CA ASP A 136 -11.50 -9.65 4.43
C ASP A 136 -10.53 -10.01 3.31
N TYR A 137 -9.47 -10.75 3.63
CA TYR A 137 -8.60 -11.36 2.65
C TYR A 137 -9.40 -12.20 1.64
N ILE A 138 -10.23 -13.15 2.11
CA ILE A 138 -11.06 -14.00 1.26
C ILE A 138 -12.02 -13.17 0.37
N LYS A 139 -12.63 -12.12 0.93
CA LYS A 139 -13.60 -11.27 0.21
C LYS A 139 -12.93 -10.48 -0.92
N PHE A 140 -11.81 -9.83 -0.63
CA PHE A 140 -11.13 -8.95 -1.58
C PHE A 140 -10.30 -9.73 -2.60
N PHE A 141 -9.50 -10.70 -2.14
CA PHE A 141 -8.58 -11.48 -2.98
C PHE A 141 -9.31 -12.60 -3.76
N GLY A 142 -10.63 -12.69 -3.61
CA GLY A 142 -11.47 -13.61 -4.37
C GLY A 142 -11.78 -13.18 -5.80
N SER A 143 -11.34 -12.00 -6.28
CA SER A 143 -11.63 -11.51 -7.65
C SER A 143 -10.37 -11.09 -8.39
N ASP A 144 -10.15 -11.63 -9.59
CA ASP A 144 -9.01 -11.27 -10.45
C ASP A 144 -8.99 -9.77 -10.79
N VAL A 145 -10.16 -9.14 -10.91
CA VAL A 145 -10.29 -7.70 -11.17
C VAL A 145 -9.77 -6.90 -9.97
N SER A 146 -10.17 -7.29 -8.74
CA SER A 146 -9.67 -6.65 -7.52
C SER A 146 -8.15 -6.80 -7.39
N LEU A 147 -7.62 -7.98 -7.71
CA LEU A 147 -6.17 -8.25 -7.69
C LEU A 147 -5.42 -7.43 -8.74
N GLN A 148 -5.95 -7.29 -9.95
CA GLN A 148 -5.37 -6.46 -10.99
C GLN A 148 -5.40 -4.97 -10.63
N ASN A 149 -6.46 -4.51 -9.98
CA ASN A 149 -6.50 -3.12 -9.50
C ASN A 149 -5.50 -2.90 -8.37
N LEU A 150 -5.41 -3.85 -7.43
CA LEU A 150 -4.42 -3.79 -6.35
C LEU A 150 -2.98 -3.77 -6.89
N SER A 151 -2.65 -4.63 -7.86
CA SER A 151 -1.31 -4.61 -8.48
C SER A 151 -0.98 -3.28 -9.15
N ARG A 152 -1.98 -2.52 -9.60
CA ARG A 152 -1.82 -1.18 -10.22
C ARG A 152 -1.85 -0.04 -9.21
N GLY A 153 -1.60 -0.33 -7.93
CA GLY A 153 -1.49 0.68 -6.87
C GLY A 153 -2.82 1.20 -6.33
N GLN A 154 -3.93 0.51 -6.57
CA GLN A 154 -5.23 0.91 -5.99
C GLN A 154 -5.38 0.49 -4.51
N LEU A 155 -4.34 0.79 -3.72
CA LEU A 155 -4.27 0.58 -2.27
C LEU A 155 -4.31 1.93 -1.56
N TYR A 156 -5.28 2.08 -0.68
CA TYR A 156 -5.52 3.30 0.09
C TYR A 156 -5.45 2.97 1.58
N ILE A 157 -4.68 3.73 2.33
CA ILE A 157 -4.46 3.53 3.76
C ILE A 157 -4.93 4.79 4.47
N VAL A 158 -5.95 4.63 5.32
CA VAL A 158 -6.49 5.72 6.12
C VAL A 158 -5.80 5.70 7.46
N ALA A 159 -4.91 6.66 7.67
CA ALA A 159 -4.12 6.79 8.89
C ALA A 159 -4.72 7.86 9.79
N GLY A 160 -4.68 7.63 11.10
CA GLY A 160 -5.01 8.66 12.08
C GLY A 160 -3.97 9.78 12.04
N GLU A 161 -4.35 10.97 12.49
CA GLU A 161 -3.35 12.01 12.71
C GLU A 161 -2.29 11.48 13.68
N SER A 162 -1.04 11.46 13.22
CA SER A 162 0.08 11.09 14.07
C SER A 162 0.15 12.10 15.20
N VAL A 163 -0.04 11.65 16.45
CA VAL A 163 0.24 12.44 17.65
C VAL A 163 1.76 12.64 17.71
N GLY A 164 2.30 13.58 16.91
CA GLY A 164 3.74 13.72 16.73
C GLY A 164 4.21 14.43 15.46
N ALA A 165 3.34 14.92 14.58
CA ALA A 165 3.78 15.94 13.63
C ALA A 165 4.04 17.23 14.43
N PRO A 166 5.29 17.74 14.52
CA PRO A 166 5.50 19.07 15.08
C PRO A 166 4.69 20.05 14.22
N GLY A 167 3.90 20.88 14.90
CA GLY A 167 3.09 21.90 14.25
C GLY A 167 3.92 22.67 13.22
N ARG A 168 3.34 22.81 12.03
CA ARG A 168 3.75 23.88 11.11
C ARG A 168 3.39 25.22 11.72
#